data_AF-A0A1S1U4H2-F1
#
_entry.id   AF-A0A1S1U4H2-F1
#
_cell.length_a   1.000
_cell.length_b   1.000
_cell.length_c   1.000
_cell.angle_alpha   90.00
_cell.angle_beta   90.00
_cell.angle_gamma   90.00
#
_symmetry.space_group_name_H-M   'P 1'
#
loop_
_entity.id
_entity.type
_entity.pdbx_description
1 polymer ?
#
loop_
_entity_poly.entity_id
_entity_poly.type
_entity_poly.pdbx_seq_one_letter_code
_entity_poly.pdbx_strand_id
1 'polypeptide(L)'
;MTPQDEKKFLEYAEEMLRLPGKLKDAATRRRTAQWGLDLAIAKDGANLIDAGHIIFIDEFLRRTGLSMDMFAQKLKDHKIFKMPSRVEFVWEKTYVPAFFADAKFDLDALEVVCKALRTCNGIEKYRFFTTAVATLGNQTPLDVIAAGGTERVLQEVKTFRRGLRGLVGPGKWHE
;
A
#
# COMPACT_ATOMS: atom_id res chain seq x y z
N MET A 1 1.63 -7.06 -16.54
CA MET A 1 0.19 -7.17 -16.20
C MET A 1 -0.20 -8.60 -16.44
N THR A 2 -0.78 -9.31 -15.46
CA THR A 2 -1.39 -10.60 -15.80
C THR A 2 -2.71 -10.31 -16.54
N PRO A 3 -3.14 -11.17 -17.48
CA PRO A 3 -4.45 -11.02 -18.14
C PRO A 3 -5.61 -10.85 -17.14
N GLN A 4 -5.45 -11.39 -15.93
CA GLN A 4 -6.44 -11.33 -14.87
C GLN A 4 -6.52 -9.95 -14.18
N ASP A 5 -5.42 -9.20 -14.13
CA ASP A 5 -5.41 -7.84 -13.60
C ASP A 5 -6.01 -6.83 -14.59
N GLU A 6 -5.83 -7.08 -15.89
CA GLU A 6 -6.42 -6.29 -16.98
C GLU A 6 -7.93 -6.50 -17.06
N LYS A 7 -8.37 -7.75 -16.91
CA LYS A 7 -9.79 -8.09 -16.82
C LYS A 7 -10.47 -7.39 -15.64
N LYS A 8 -9.85 -7.43 -14.45
CA LYS A 8 -10.36 -6.71 -13.26
C LYS A 8 -10.41 -5.18 -13.48
N PHE A 9 -9.47 -4.63 -14.24
CA PHE A 9 -9.45 -3.21 -14.60
C PHE A 9 -10.62 -2.83 -15.52
N LEU A 10 -10.85 -3.62 -16.57
CA LEU A 10 -11.94 -3.38 -17.51
C LEU A 10 -13.30 -3.58 -16.84
N GLU A 11 -13.44 -4.60 -16.00
CA GLU A 11 -14.66 -4.84 -15.20
C GLU A 11 -14.95 -3.65 -14.27
N TYR A 12 -13.95 -3.14 -13.54
CA TYR A 12 -14.13 -1.97 -12.69
C TYR A 12 -14.45 -0.70 -13.48
N ALA A 13 -13.78 -0.46 -14.61
CA ALA A 13 -14.00 0.71 -15.44
C ALA A 13 -15.41 0.69 -16.07
N GLU A 14 -15.84 -0.47 -16.58
CA GLU A 14 -17.21 -0.66 -17.09
C GLU A 14 -18.27 -0.53 -16.00
N GLU A 15 -18.02 -1.08 -14.81
CA GLU A 15 -18.91 -0.95 -13.66
C GLU A 15 -19.07 0.53 -13.27
N MET A 16 -17.97 1.29 -13.23
CA MET A 16 -17.97 2.73 -12.93
C MET A 16 -18.71 3.56 -13.99
N LEU A 17 -18.60 3.19 -15.27
CA LEU A 17 -19.34 3.83 -16.36
C LEU A 17 -20.85 3.52 -16.33
N ARG A 18 -21.23 2.37 -15.76
CA ARG A 18 -22.63 1.90 -15.65
C ARG A 18 -23.37 2.37 -14.40
N LEU A 19 -22.68 2.96 -13.41
CA LEU A 19 -23.34 3.43 -12.18
C LEU A 19 -24.26 4.64 -12.47
N PRO A 20 -25.56 4.58 -12.10
CA PRO A 20 -26.44 5.75 -12.21
C PRO A 20 -25.89 6.92 -11.39
N GLY A 21 -25.96 8.13 -11.94
CA GLY A 21 -25.39 9.35 -11.35
C GLY A 21 -25.86 9.70 -9.92
N LYS A 22 -26.87 8.98 -9.38
CA LYS A 22 -27.40 9.07 -8.02
C LYS A 22 -26.67 8.18 -6.99
N LEU A 23 -25.79 7.26 -7.38
CA LEU A 23 -24.94 6.45 -6.47
C LEU A 23 -23.63 7.14 -6.06
N LYS A 24 -23.49 8.46 -6.29
CA LYS A 24 -22.34 9.28 -5.86
C LYS A 24 -22.33 9.54 -4.34
N ASP A 25 -22.47 8.49 -3.53
CA ASP A 25 -22.35 8.60 -2.08
C ASP A 25 -20.90 8.92 -1.66
N ALA A 26 -20.71 9.31 -0.40
CA ALA A 26 -19.39 9.68 0.12
C ALA A 26 -18.38 8.52 0.02
N ALA A 27 -18.85 7.26 0.03
CA ALA A 27 -18.00 6.08 -0.07
C ALA A 27 -17.41 5.93 -1.48
N THR A 28 -18.24 6.11 -2.52
CA THR A 28 -17.82 6.05 -3.92
C THR A 28 -16.81 7.15 -4.23
N ARG A 29 -17.04 8.39 -3.79
CA ARG A 29 -16.09 9.51 -3.96
C ARG A 29 -14.74 9.24 -3.29
N ARG A 30 -14.78 8.70 -2.06
CA ARG A 30 -13.56 8.31 -1.33
C ARG A 30 -12.78 7.24 -2.08
N ARG A 31 -13.44 6.24 -2.67
CA ARG A 31 -12.76 5.23 -3.49
C ARG A 31 -12.14 5.82 -4.74
N THR A 32 -12.86 6.66 -5.48
CA THR A 32 -12.31 7.30 -6.69
C THR A 32 -11.07 8.14 -6.35
N ALA A 33 -11.11 8.90 -5.25
CA ALA A 33 -9.96 9.67 -4.77
C ALA A 33 -8.79 8.76 -4.36
N GLN A 34 -9.06 7.69 -3.60
CA GLN A 34 -8.09 6.68 -3.22
C GLN A 34 -7.42 6.04 -4.43
N TRP A 35 -8.21 5.59 -5.39
CA TRP A 35 -7.71 5.00 -6.63
C TRP A 35 -6.87 5.99 -7.45
N GLY A 36 -7.29 7.27 -7.51
CA GLY A 36 -6.50 8.33 -8.13
C GLY A 36 -5.11 8.47 -7.50
N LEU A 37 -5.02 8.39 -6.17
CA LEU A 37 -3.74 8.38 -5.45
C LEU A 37 -2.91 7.12 -5.74
N ASP A 38 -3.53 5.94 -5.77
CA ASP A 38 -2.83 4.69 -6.08
C ASP A 38 -2.23 4.73 -7.49
N LEU A 39 -3.00 5.26 -8.45
CA LEU A 39 -2.54 5.44 -9.82
C LEU A 39 -1.42 6.48 -9.92
N ALA A 40 -1.51 7.57 -9.15
CA ALA A 40 -0.45 8.57 -9.08
C ALA A 40 0.85 7.95 -8.56
N ILE A 41 0.80 7.20 -7.45
CA ILE A 41 1.97 6.49 -6.89
C ILE A 41 2.56 5.51 -7.91
N ALA A 42 1.71 4.75 -8.62
CA ALA A 42 2.17 3.80 -9.62
C ALA A 42 2.88 4.49 -10.80
N LYS A 43 2.35 5.64 -11.25
CA LYS A 43 2.92 6.42 -12.35
C LYS A 43 4.18 7.18 -11.96
N ASP A 44 4.27 7.60 -10.70
CA ASP A 44 5.37 8.39 -10.16
C ASP A 44 6.57 7.53 -9.73
N GLY A 45 6.54 6.23 -10.02
CA GLY A 45 7.51 5.29 -9.47
C GLY A 45 8.97 5.56 -9.83
N ALA A 46 9.25 6.10 -11.03
CA ALA A 46 10.61 6.54 -11.38
C ALA A 46 11.11 7.64 -10.43
N ASN A 47 10.28 8.64 -10.14
CA ASN A 47 10.63 9.70 -9.19
C ASN A 47 10.77 9.17 -7.76
N LEU A 48 9.96 8.17 -7.36
CA LEU A 48 10.11 7.52 -6.05
C LEU A 48 11.43 6.75 -5.92
N ILE A 49 11.95 6.20 -7.01
CA ILE A 49 13.26 5.55 -7.07
C ILE A 49 14.36 6.61 -6.99
N ASP A 50 14.30 7.64 -7.84
CA ASP A 50 15.31 8.69 -7.91
C ASP A 50 15.42 9.48 -6.60
N ALA A 51 14.29 9.73 -5.92
CA ALA A 51 14.25 10.35 -4.60
C ALA A 51 14.65 9.39 -3.46
N GLY A 52 14.90 8.11 -3.74
CA GLY A 52 15.27 7.10 -2.76
C GLY A 52 14.15 6.75 -1.77
N HIS A 53 12.90 7.04 -2.09
CA HIS A 53 11.74 6.68 -1.27
C HIS A 53 11.39 5.19 -1.37
N ILE A 54 11.70 4.58 -2.51
CA ILE A 54 11.74 3.14 -2.69
C ILE A 54 13.12 2.77 -3.22
N ILE A 55 13.67 1.67 -2.75
CA ILE A 55 15.04 1.26 -3.04
C ILE A 55 15.08 -0.17 -3.56
N PHE A 56 16.10 -0.47 -4.37
CA PHE A 56 16.32 -1.81 -4.89
C PHE A 56 16.68 -2.77 -3.74
N ILE A 57 16.33 -4.04 -3.91
CA ILE A 57 16.53 -5.06 -2.87
C ILE A 57 17.98 -5.16 -2.38
N ASP A 58 18.98 -5.05 -3.25
CA ASP A 58 20.39 -5.12 -2.83
C ASP A 58 20.79 -3.97 -1.90
N GLU A 59 20.27 -2.76 -2.14
CA GLU A 59 20.43 -1.63 -1.23
C GLU A 59 19.71 -1.88 0.09
N PHE A 60 18.49 -2.41 0.04
CA PHE A 60 17.72 -2.74 1.23
C PHE A 60 18.45 -3.75 2.14
N LEU A 61 18.97 -4.84 1.56
CA LEU A 61 19.72 -5.86 2.29
C LEU A 61 21.03 -5.29 2.84
N ARG A 62 21.74 -4.46 2.07
CA ARG A 62 22.95 -3.77 2.53
C ARG A 62 22.66 -2.85 3.72
N ARG A 63 21.60 -2.04 3.69
CA ARG A 63 21.26 -1.11 4.77
C ARG A 63 20.79 -1.80 6.04
N THR A 64 20.04 -2.90 5.89
CA THR A 64 19.44 -3.62 7.02
C THR A 64 20.33 -4.72 7.59
N GLY A 65 21.33 -5.17 6.83
CA GLY A 65 22.14 -6.34 7.16
C GLY A 65 21.36 -7.67 7.10
N LEU A 66 20.12 -7.67 6.60
CA LEU A 66 19.30 -8.87 6.49
C LEU A 66 19.83 -9.78 5.37
N SER A 67 19.73 -11.09 5.59
CA SER A 67 19.91 -12.06 4.51
C SER A 67 18.68 -12.09 3.58
N MET A 68 18.88 -12.60 2.36
CA MET A 68 17.79 -12.78 1.41
C MET A 68 16.69 -13.72 1.96
N ASP A 69 17.06 -14.74 2.73
CA ASP A 69 16.10 -15.65 3.37
C ASP A 69 15.27 -14.95 4.46
N MET A 70 15.90 -14.11 5.28
CA MET A 70 15.19 -13.32 6.29
C MET A 70 14.25 -12.30 5.63
N PHE A 71 14.68 -11.69 4.52
CA PHE A 71 13.83 -10.81 3.72
C PHE A 71 12.62 -11.57 3.15
N ALA A 72 12.84 -12.73 2.54
CA ALA A 72 11.77 -13.57 2.00
C ALA A 72 10.78 -14.00 3.10
N GLN A 73 11.30 -14.35 4.29
CA GLN A 73 10.47 -14.70 5.45
C GLN A 73 9.65 -13.50 5.94
N LYS A 74 10.24 -12.30 6.03
CA LYS A 74 9.50 -11.08 6.41
C LYS A 74 8.42 -10.71 5.39
N LEU A 75 8.64 -10.93 4.09
CA LEU A 75 7.60 -10.78 3.07
C LEU A 75 6.46 -11.77 3.26
N LYS A 76 6.79 -13.05 3.51
CA LYS A 76 5.81 -14.12 3.76
C LYS A 76 4.97 -13.85 5.00
N ASP A 77 5.58 -13.32 6.06
CA ASP A 77 4.90 -12.96 7.32
C ASP A 77 4.15 -11.62 7.24
N HIS A 78 4.14 -10.97 6.06
CA HIS A 78 3.57 -9.66 5.80
C HIS A 78 4.14 -8.53 6.66
N LYS A 79 5.35 -8.72 7.19
CA LYS A 79 6.07 -7.74 8.02
C LYS A 79 6.66 -6.60 7.18
N ILE A 80 7.11 -6.92 5.96
CA ILE A 80 7.50 -5.95 4.95
C ILE A 80 6.70 -6.17 3.67
N PHE A 81 6.84 -5.27 2.69
CA PHE A 81 6.22 -5.44 1.38
C PHE A 81 7.11 -4.90 0.27
N LYS A 82 6.93 -5.45 -0.93
CA LYS A 82 7.53 -4.94 -2.16
C LYS A 82 6.54 -4.04 -2.91
N MET A 83 7.08 -3.04 -3.60
CA MET A 83 6.34 -2.29 -4.59
C MET A 83 6.03 -3.19 -5.80
N PRO A 84 4.83 -3.10 -6.40
CA PRO A 84 4.50 -3.90 -7.57
C PRO A 84 5.30 -3.46 -8.80
N SER A 85 5.54 -4.37 -9.73
CA SER A 85 6.36 -4.14 -10.94
C SER A 85 5.87 -3.01 -11.86
N ARG A 86 4.64 -2.50 -11.66
CA ARG A 86 4.10 -1.34 -12.39
C ARG A 86 4.83 -0.03 -12.09
N VAL A 87 5.65 0.02 -11.03
CA VAL A 87 6.30 1.25 -10.54
C VAL A 87 7.50 1.67 -11.41
N GLU A 88 8.14 0.75 -12.14
CA GLU A 88 9.20 1.11 -13.11
C GLU A 88 8.92 0.55 -14.51
N PHE A 89 7.85 -0.23 -14.71
CA PHE A 89 7.59 -1.02 -15.93
C PHE A 89 8.74 -1.96 -16.36
N VAL A 90 9.80 -2.09 -15.55
CA VAL A 90 10.87 -3.05 -15.72
C VAL A 90 10.50 -4.32 -14.96
N TRP A 91 10.37 -5.41 -15.70
CA TRP A 91 10.11 -6.72 -15.12
C TRP A 91 11.32 -7.18 -14.30
N GLU A 92 11.08 -8.01 -13.27
CA GLU A 92 12.10 -8.66 -12.42
C GLU A 92 12.85 -7.79 -11.39
N LYS A 93 12.69 -6.46 -11.40
CA LYS A 93 13.25 -5.63 -10.30
C LYS A 93 12.34 -5.62 -9.07
N THR A 94 12.92 -5.90 -7.90
CA THR A 94 12.23 -5.83 -6.61
C THR A 94 12.59 -4.54 -5.90
N TYR A 95 11.60 -3.66 -5.73
CA TYR A 95 11.72 -2.45 -4.94
C TYR A 95 10.99 -2.57 -3.61
N VAL A 96 11.59 -2.00 -2.58
CA VAL A 96 11.09 -2.02 -1.21
C VAL A 96 11.03 -0.57 -0.72
N PRO A 97 10.01 -0.17 0.05
CA PRO A 97 10.00 1.16 0.66
C PRO A 97 11.21 1.39 1.55
N ALA A 98 11.91 2.51 1.34
CA ALA A 98 13.16 2.80 2.03
C ALA A 98 12.98 3.00 3.54
N PHE A 99 11.78 3.37 3.99
CA PHE A 99 11.48 3.56 5.42
C PHE A 99 11.64 2.29 6.26
N PHE A 100 11.59 1.10 5.68
CA PHE A 100 11.90 -0.15 6.40
C PHE A 100 13.40 -0.32 6.69
N ALA A 101 14.26 0.49 6.09
CA ALA A 101 15.71 0.50 6.27
C ALA A 101 16.22 1.83 6.85
N ASP A 102 15.32 2.70 7.29
CA ASP A 102 15.65 4.02 7.84
C ASP A 102 15.63 3.95 9.37
N ALA A 103 16.79 4.22 9.99
CA ALA A 103 16.98 4.13 11.44
C ALA A 103 16.12 5.11 12.25
N LYS A 104 15.52 6.12 11.60
CA LYS A 104 14.60 7.03 12.29
C LYS A 104 13.27 6.40 12.69
N PHE A 105 12.93 5.25 12.09
CA PHE A 105 11.69 4.53 12.40
C PHE A 105 11.98 3.28 13.20
N ASP A 106 11.10 2.99 14.16
CA ASP A 106 11.06 1.70 14.81
C ASP A 106 10.59 0.63 13.81
N LEU A 107 11.49 -0.28 13.43
CA LEU A 107 11.22 -1.36 12.49
C LEU A 107 10.12 -2.29 13.01
N ASP A 108 10.09 -2.60 14.31
CA ASP A 108 9.08 -3.48 14.87
C ASP A 108 7.69 -2.84 14.79
N ALA A 109 7.60 -1.53 15.04
CA ALA A 109 6.37 -0.77 14.85
C ALA A 109 5.90 -0.79 13.38
N LEU A 110 6.81 -0.56 12.42
CA LEU A 110 6.51 -0.64 10.99
C LEU A 110 6.02 -2.05 10.59
N GLU A 111 6.68 -3.09 11.09
CA GLU A 111 6.32 -4.48 10.79
C GLU A 111 4.95 -4.86 11.34
N VAL A 112 4.63 -4.44 12.56
CA VAL A 112 3.32 -4.68 13.18
C VAL A 112 2.21 -3.99 12.39
N VAL A 113 2.40 -2.73 11.98
CA VAL A 113 1.44 -1.99 11.16
C VAL A 113 1.29 -2.62 9.77
N CYS A 114 2.40 -2.97 9.11
CA CYS A 114 2.39 -3.63 7.80
C CYS A 114 1.66 -4.98 7.84
N LYS A 115 1.89 -5.76 8.91
CA LYS A 115 1.19 -7.03 9.14
C LYS A 115 -0.30 -6.82 9.36
N ALA A 116 -0.71 -5.76 10.07
CA ALA A 116 -2.11 -5.43 10.28
C ALA A 116 -2.85 -5.04 8.99
N LEU A 117 -2.16 -4.44 8.01
CA LEU A 117 -2.69 -4.15 6.67
C LEU A 117 -2.95 -5.43 5.85
N ARG A 118 -2.20 -6.51 6.13
CA ARG A 118 -2.33 -7.88 5.60
C ARG A 118 -2.63 -7.96 4.10
N THR A 119 -3.91 -7.96 3.74
CA THR A 119 -4.44 -8.18 2.38
C THR A 119 -4.29 -6.98 1.44
N CYS A 120 -3.86 -5.82 1.94
CA CYS A 120 -3.59 -4.66 1.09
C CYS A 120 -2.40 -4.95 0.16
N ASN A 121 -2.47 -4.48 -1.09
CA ASN A 121 -1.37 -4.58 -2.03
C ASN A 121 -0.25 -3.56 -1.70
N GLY A 122 0.90 -3.67 -2.38
CA GLY A 122 2.07 -2.82 -2.10
C GLY A 122 1.80 -1.31 -2.27
N ILE A 123 1.03 -0.89 -3.28
CA ILE A 123 0.68 0.52 -3.48
C ILE A 123 -0.26 1.00 -2.37
N GLU A 124 -1.28 0.22 -2.02
CA GLU A 124 -2.21 0.57 -0.94
C GLU A 124 -1.49 0.70 0.41
N LYS A 125 -0.56 -0.22 0.69
CA LYS A 125 0.28 -0.15 1.89
C LYS A 125 1.16 1.10 1.85
N TYR A 126 1.83 1.37 0.74
CA TYR A 126 2.66 2.56 0.58
C TYR A 126 1.85 3.84 0.82
N ARG A 127 0.70 3.98 0.14
CA ARG A 127 -0.23 5.10 0.32
C ARG A 127 -0.64 5.26 1.78
N PHE A 128 -0.98 4.16 2.46
CA PHE A 128 -1.33 4.22 3.88
C PHE A 128 -0.21 4.88 4.68
N PHE A 129 1.05 4.44 4.51
CA PHE A 129 2.17 4.98 5.25
C PHE A 129 2.51 6.44 4.92
N THR A 130 2.33 6.86 3.65
CA THR A 130 2.83 8.16 3.16
C THR A 130 1.76 9.24 3.00
N THR A 131 0.48 8.92 3.18
CA THR A 131 -0.61 9.90 3.04
C THR A 131 -1.04 10.43 4.39
N ALA A 132 -1.16 11.76 4.51
CA ALA A 132 -1.67 12.40 5.72
C ALA A 132 -3.11 11.96 6.03
N VAL A 133 -3.38 11.69 7.31
CA VAL A 133 -4.70 11.23 7.77
C VAL A 133 -5.28 12.26 8.74
N ALA A 134 -6.50 12.73 8.47
CA ALA A 134 -7.15 13.77 9.27
C ALA A 134 -7.30 13.38 10.76
N THR A 135 -7.66 12.13 11.05
CA THR A 135 -7.80 11.61 12.42
C THR A 135 -6.47 11.42 13.15
N LEU A 136 -5.35 11.44 12.42
CA LEU A 136 -4.01 11.48 12.98
C LEU A 136 -3.49 12.92 13.15
N GLY A 137 -4.35 13.93 13.03
CA GLY A 137 -3.95 15.34 13.12
C GLY A 137 -3.27 15.84 11.85
N ASN A 138 -3.69 15.33 10.68
CA ASN A 138 -3.08 15.60 9.37
C ASN A 138 -1.61 15.18 9.25
N GLN A 139 -1.17 14.23 10.08
CA GLN A 139 0.14 13.59 10.00
C GLN A 139 0.05 12.30 9.17
N THR A 140 1.17 11.88 8.58
CA THR A 140 1.27 10.55 7.97
C THR A 140 1.45 9.48 9.05
N PRO A 141 1.06 8.22 8.80
CA PRO A 141 1.39 7.13 9.72
C PRO A 141 2.90 7.00 10.01
N LEU A 142 3.77 7.34 9.06
CA LEU A 142 5.21 7.38 9.30
C LEU A 142 5.59 8.42 10.35
N ASP A 143 5.07 9.63 10.26
CA ASP A 143 5.33 10.70 11.25
C ASP A 143 4.86 10.30 12.65
N VAL A 144 3.68 9.66 12.72
CA VAL A 144 3.11 9.21 14.00
C VAL A 144 3.91 8.04 14.57
N ILE A 145 4.39 7.10 13.76
CA ILE A 145 5.27 6.01 14.21
C ILE A 145 6.60 6.55 14.72
N ALA A 146 7.22 7.51 14.02
CA ALA A 146 8.46 8.15 14.47
C ALA A 146 8.30 8.83 15.84
N ALA A 147 7.10 9.32 16.16
CA ALA A 147 6.76 9.89 17.46
C ALA A 147 6.32 8.84 18.52
N GLY A 148 6.45 7.54 18.25
CA GLY A 148 6.06 6.45 19.17
C GLY A 148 4.56 6.16 19.20
N GLY A 149 3.77 6.71 18.28
CA GLY A 149 2.31 6.62 18.25
C GLY A 149 1.73 5.37 17.56
N THR A 150 2.43 4.23 17.60
CA THR A 150 2.07 3.01 16.85
C THR A 150 0.63 2.54 17.08
N GLU A 151 0.14 2.59 18.33
CA GLU A 151 -1.23 2.17 18.66
C GLU A 151 -2.28 3.03 17.95
N ARG A 152 -2.05 4.35 17.84
CA ARG A 152 -2.95 5.25 17.11
C ARG A 152 -3.01 4.87 15.64
N VAL A 153 -1.87 4.52 15.04
CA VAL A 153 -1.79 4.06 13.65
C VAL A 153 -2.52 2.73 13.46
N LEU A 154 -2.44 1.80 14.41
CA LEU A 154 -3.15 0.53 14.34
C LEU A 154 -4.68 0.69 14.35
N GLN A 155 -5.21 1.69 15.06
CA GLN A 155 -6.64 2.01 14.97
C GLN A 155 -7.01 2.50 13.56
N GLU A 156 -6.15 3.29 12.92
CA GLU A 156 -6.37 3.76 11.55
C GLU A 156 -6.30 2.65 10.51
N VAL A 157 -5.49 1.61 10.72
CA VAL A 157 -5.48 0.43 9.85
C VAL A 157 -6.88 -0.17 9.71
N LYS A 158 -7.67 -0.22 10.81
CA LYS A 158 -9.05 -0.76 10.76
C LYS A 158 -9.96 0.10 9.90
N THR A 159 -9.88 1.43 10.05
CA THR A 159 -10.65 2.39 9.25
C THR A 159 -10.28 2.30 7.78
N PHE A 160 -8.98 2.29 7.48
CA PHE A 160 -8.46 2.14 6.12
C PHE A 160 -8.95 0.85 5.47
N ARG A 161 -8.79 -0.30 6.15
CA ARG A 161 -9.24 -1.60 5.63
C ARG A 161 -10.75 -1.71 5.46
N ARG A 162 -11.55 -1.04 6.29
CA ARG A 162 -13.01 -0.97 6.12
C ARG A 162 -13.39 -0.11 4.92
N GLY A 163 -12.67 0.98 4.66
CA GLY A 163 -12.80 1.77 3.42
C GLY A 163 -12.55 0.93 2.17
N LEU A 164 -11.64 -0.04 2.25
CA LEU A 164 -11.41 -1.02 1.19
C LEU A 164 -12.51 -2.11 1.13
N ARG A 165 -13.04 -2.56 2.29
CA ARG A 165 -13.98 -3.70 2.42
C ARG A 165 -15.47 -3.38 2.38
N GLY A 166 -15.92 -2.14 2.27
CA GLY A 166 -17.35 -1.78 2.11
C GLY A 166 -18.01 -2.27 0.80
N LEU A 167 -17.53 -3.37 0.21
CA LEU A 167 -17.91 -3.99 -1.05
C LEU A 167 -17.85 -5.53 -0.97
N VAL A 168 -18.62 -6.15 -0.10
CA VAL A 168 -19.09 -7.51 -0.39
C VAL A 168 -20.59 -7.50 -0.12
N GLY A 169 -21.37 -7.11 -1.13
CA GLY A 169 -22.70 -7.71 -1.27
C GLY A 169 -22.51 -9.23 -1.49
N PRO A 170 -23.46 -10.09 -1.09
CA PRO A 170 -23.31 -11.54 -1.13
C PRO A 170 -23.27 -12.05 -2.58
N GLY A 171 -22.12 -11.92 -3.23
CA GLY A 171 -21.80 -12.56 -4.51
C GLY A 171 -21.01 -13.83 -4.22
N LYS A 172 -21.70 -14.97 -4.37
CA LYS A 172 -21.14 -16.32 -4.20
C LYS A 172 -19.88 -16.50 -5.04
N TRP A 173 -18.84 -17.04 -4.41
CA TRP A 173 -17.71 -17.64 -5.11
C TRP A 173 -18.06 -19.12 -5.32
N HIS A 174 -18.28 -19.52 -6.56
CA HIS A 174 -18.15 -20.92 -6.95
C HIS A 174 -16.83 -21.08 -7.72
N GLU A 175 -16.23 -22.24 -7.48
CA GLU A 175 -14.91 -22.75 -7.87
C GLU A 175 -14.58 -22.60 -9.36
#